data_AF-A0A3M5T2C9-F1
#
_entry.id   AF-A0A3M5T2C9-F1
#
_cell.length_a   1.000
_cell.length_b   1.000
_cell.length_c   1.000
_cell.angle_alpha   90.00
_cell.angle_beta   90.00
_cell.angle_gamma   90.00
#
_symmetry.space_group_name_H-M   'P 1'
#
loop_
_entity.id
_entity.type
_entity.pdbx_description
1 polymer ?
#
loop_
_entity_poly.entity_id
_entity_poly.type
_entity_poly.pdbx_seq_one_letter_code
_entity_poly.pdbx_strand_id
1 'polypeptide(L)'
;MLENKDIGFVRAGQPVTVKVETFTFTKYGTIEGEVISVSNDAIEDEKRGLIYSSKIRLNSDTLSVNGVDIKLSPGMAVTAEVKTNKRRVIEYFLSPLQQHAQESLRER
;
A
#
# COMPACT_ATOMS: atom_id res chain seq x y z
N MET A 1 -2.03 7.95 0.53
CA MET A 1 -0.65 8.48 0.51
C MET A 1 0.23 7.52 1.28
N LEU A 2 1.40 7.20 0.73
CA LEU A 2 2.39 6.31 1.34
C LEU A 2 3.55 7.14 1.87
N GLU A 3 4.10 6.77 3.03
CA GLU A 3 5.33 7.39 3.54
C GLU A 3 6.56 6.83 2.82
N ASN A 4 7.65 7.61 2.76
CA ASN A 4 8.89 7.20 2.11
C ASN A 4 9.49 5.89 2.64
N LYS A 5 9.23 5.53 3.90
CA LYS A 5 9.68 4.24 4.46
C LYS A 5 8.93 3.03 3.89
N ASP A 6 7.71 3.23 3.39
CA ASP A 6 6.82 2.16 2.93
C ASP A 6 6.85 1.95 1.41
N ILE A 7 7.36 2.93 0.65
CA ILE A 7 7.40 2.90 -0.83
C ILE A 7 8.12 1.66 -1.40
N GLY A 8 9.18 1.18 -0.73
CA GLY A 8 9.92 -0.01 -1.16
C GLY A 8 9.14 -1.32 -1.05
N PHE A 9 8.04 -1.33 -0.29
CA PHE A 9 7.25 -2.52 0.01
C PHE A 9 5.90 -2.55 -0.72
N VAL A 10 5.43 -1.40 -1.20
CA VAL A 10 4.18 -1.30 -1.93
C VAL A 10 4.41 -1.42 -3.43
N ARG A 11 3.70 -2.35 -4.06
CA ARG A 11 3.78 -2.60 -5.51
C ARG A 11 2.39 -2.76 -6.10
N ALA A 12 2.27 -2.45 -7.38
CA ALA A 12 1.06 -2.76 -8.13
C ALA A 12 0.75 -4.27 -8.04
N GLY A 13 -0.53 -4.61 -8.00
CA GLY A 13 -1.02 -5.99 -7.85
C GLY A 13 -1.25 -6.44 -6.40
N GLN A 14 -0.87 -5.64 -5.41
CA GLN A 14 -1.07 -6.01 -4.01
C GLN A 14 -2.53 -5.84 -3.59
N PRO A 15 -3.09 -6.79 -2.81
CA PRO A 15 -4.42 -6.64 -2.26
C PRO A 15 -4.44 -5.55 -1.18
N VAL A 16 -5.53 -4.79 -1.16
CA VAL A 16 -5.76 -3.66 -0.27
C VAL A 16 -7.11 -3.81 0.40
N THR A 17 -7.16 -3.50 1.68
CA THR A 17 -8.42 -3.38 2.42
C THR A 17 -8.68 -1.89 2.68
N VAL A 18 -9.83 -1.39 2.25
CA VAL A 18 -10.21 0.02 2.33
C VAL A 18 -11.32 0.20 3.37
N LYS A 19 -11.06 1.06 4.36
CA LYS A 19 -11.97 1.46 5.43
C LYS A 19 -12.50 2.85 5.11
N VAL A 20 -13.82 3.01 5.06
CA VAL A 20 -14.46 4.29 4.77
C VAL A 20 -14.70 5.01 6.10
N GLU A 21 -14.18 6.23 6.28
CA GLU A 21 -14.28 6.91 7.59
C GLU A 21 -15.71 7.26 7.99
N THR A 22 -16.57 7.53 7.00
CA THR A 22 -18.00 7.84 7.23
C THR A 22 -18.81 6.63 7.73
N PHE A 23 -18.28 5.41 7.64
CA PHE A 23 -18.94 4.19 8.07
C PHE A 23 -18.02 3.33 8.95
N THR A 24 -18.41 3.09 10.20
CA THR A 24 -17.61 2.29 11.13
C THR A 24 -17.34 0.88 10.58
N PHE A 25 -16.09 0.62 10.20
CA PHE A 25 -15.70 -0.63 9.55
C PHE A 25 -15.93 -1.89 10.40
N THR A 26 -15.90 -1.76 11.73
CA THR A 26 -16.19 -2.90 12.64
C THR A 26 -17.65 -3.33 12.58
N LYS A 27 -18.55 -2.44 12.15
CA LYS A 27 -19.99 -2.71 12.02
C LYS A 27 -20.39 -3.05 10.58
N TYR A 28 -19.85 -2.34 9.61
CA TYR A 28 -20.28 -2.43 8.20
C TYR A 28 -19.26 -3.11 7.27
N GLY A 29 -18.10 -3.49 7.81
CA GLY A 29 -17.04 -4.14 7.05
C GLY A 29 -16.15 -3.18 6.29
N THR A 30 -15.43 -3.73 5.32
CA THR A 30 -14.42 -3.04 4.52
C THR A 30 -14.61 -3.36 3.04
N ILE A 31 -13.99 -2.56 2.20
CA ILE A 31 -14.01 -2.74 0.75
C ILE A 31 -12.65 -3.27 0.33
N GLU A 32 -12.63 -4.46 -0.29
CA GLU A 32 -11.40 -4.98 -0.86
C GLU A 32 -11.08 -4.27 -2.18
N GLY A 33 -9.79 -4.19 -2.48
CA GLY A 33 -9.28 -3.56 -3.69
C GLY A 33 -7.86 -4.01 -4.00
N GLU A 34 -7.27 -3.36 -4.99
CA GLU A 34 -5.95 -3.70 -5.52
C GLU A 34 -5.17 -2.42 -5.84
N VAL A 35 -3.88 -2.40 -5.50
CA VAL A 35 -2.97 -1.32 -5.92
C VAL A 35 -2.78 -1.41 -7.44
N ILE A 36 -3.16 -0.35 -8.16
CA ILE A 36 -2.99 -0.27 -9.62
C ILE A 36 -1.64 0.32 -9.97
N SER A 37 -1.23 1.36 -9.25
CA SER A 37 0.03 2.02 -9.49
C SER A 37 0.48 2.76 -8.25
N VAL A 38 1.78 2.94 -8.13
CA VAL A 38 2.40 3.86 -7.19
C VAL A 38 3.21 4.86 -8.00
N SER A 39 3.04 6.14 -7.70
CA SER A 39 3.81 7.20 -8.35
C SER A 39 5.28 7.06 -7.97
N ASN A 40 6.16 7.25 -8.95
CA ASN A 40 7.61 7.34 -8.71
C ASN A 40 7.99 8.73 -8.17
N ASP A 41 7.12 9.72 -8.36
CA ASP A 41 7.33 11.08 -7.90
C ASP A 41 6.82 11.24 -6.47
N ALA A 42 7.72 11.70 -5.61
CA ALA A 42 7.40 12.09 -4.25
C ALA A 42 6.86 13.53 -4.22
N ILE A 43 5.90 13.78 -3.33
CA ILE A 43 5.40 15.10 -2.98
C ILE A 43 5.95 15.44 -1.61
N GLU A 44 6.47 16.66 -1.43
CA GLU A 44 6.95 17.13 -0.14
C GLU A 44 5.77 17.57 0.73
N ASP A 45 5.62 16.95 1.89
CA ASP A 45 4.64 17.31 2.92
C ASP A 45 5.38 17.89 4.14
N GLU A 46 5.00 19.09 4.58
CA GLU A 46 5.69 19.80 5.66
C GLU A 46 5.74 19.03 6.99
N LYS A 47 4.81 18.09 7.22
CA LYS A 47 4.72 17.32 8.47
C LYS A 47 5.23 15.89 8.33
N ARG A 48 5.07 15.29 7.15
CA ARG A 48 5.34 13.86 6.90
C ARG A 48 6.58 13.62 6.04
N GLY A 49 7.21 14.67 5.53
CA GLY A 49 8.33 14.57 4.60
C GLY A 49 7.87 14.10 3.22
N LEU A 50 8.68 13.30 2.54
CA LEU A 50 8.36 12.79 1.21
C LEU A 50 7.22 11.77 1.28
N ILE A 51 6.11 12.06 0.61
CA ILE A 51 4.95 11.19 0.46
C ILE A 51 4.75 10.79 -0.99
N TYR A 52 4.29 9.56 -1.21
CA TYR A 52 4.05 9.01 -2.54
C TYR A 52 2.56 8.78 -2.76
N SER A 53 2.08 9.15 -3.94
CA SER A 53 0.69 8.89 -4.33
C SER A 53 0.54 7.45 -4.85
N SER A 54 -0.56 6.80 -4.49
CA SER A 54 -0.91 5.47 -5.00
C SER A 54 -2.35 5.48 -5.50
N LYS A 55 -2.60 4.71 -6.56
CA LYS A 55 -3.93 4.52 -7.13
C LYS A 55 -4.40 3.12 -6.79
N ILE A 56 -5.56 3.04 -6.17
CA ILE A 56 -6.20 1.78 -5.75
C ILE A 56 -7.50 1.64 -6.53
N ARG A 57 -7.74 0.45 -7.08
CA ARG A 57 -9.03 0.07 -7.64
C ARG A 57 -9.82 -0.65 -6.55
N LEU A 58 -11.04 -0.20 -6.31
CA LEU A 58 -11.96 -0.90 -5.42
C LEU A 58 -12.66 -2.02 -6.19
N ASN A 59 -12.89 -3.15 -5.54
CA ASN A 59 -13.63 -4.28 -6.12
C ASN A 59 -15.14 -4.02 -6.14
N SER A 60 -15.62 -3.09 -5.31
CA SER A 60 -17.00 -2.63 -5.26
C SER A 60 -17.05 -1.11 -5.07
N ASP A 61 -18.03 -0.46 -5.70
CA ASP A 61 -18.37 0.95 -5.47
C ASP A 61 -19.51 1.12 -4.46
N THR A 62 -19.97 0.02 -3.83
CA THR A 62 -21.01 0.02 -2.80
C THR A 62 -20.53 -0.61 -1.49
N LEU A 63 -21.13 -0.15 -0.39
CA LEU A 63 -20.98 -0.72 0.94
C LEU A 63 -22.37 -1.05 1.51
N SER A 64 -22.54 -2.26 2.03
CA SER A 64 -23.81 -2.65 2.63
C SER A 64 -23.93 -2.13 4.07
N VAL A 65 -24.88 -1.22 4.29
CA VAL A 65 -25.11 -0.55 5.57
C VAL A 65 -26.53 -0.83 6.02
N ASN A 66 -26.67 -1.62 7.09
CA ASN A 66 -27.97 -2.09 7.60
C ASN A 66 -28.84 -2.79 6.53
N GLY A 67 -28.22 -3.53 5.60
CA GLY A 67 -28.91 -4.23 4.51
C GLY A 67 -29.27 -3.34 3.31
N VAL A 68 -28.83 -2.08 3.29
CA VAL A 68 -28.97 -1.17 2.15
C VAL A 68 -27.61 -0.93 1.53
N ASP A 69 -27.49 -1.13 0.23
CA ASP A 69 -26.24 -0.85 -0.49
C ASP A 69 -26.10 0.64 -0.75
N ILE A 70 -25.14 1.25 -0.07
CA ILE A 70 -24.83 2.67 -0.22
C ILE A 70 -23.68 2.81 -1.22
N LYS A 71 -23.90 3.61 -2.26
CA LYS A 71 -22.86 3.95 -3.24
C LYS A 71 -21.85 4.91 -2.65
N LEU A 72 -20.57 4.63 -2.85
CA LEU A 72 -19.49 5.51 -2.45
C LEU A 72 -19.44 6.74 -3.35
N SER A 73 -19.39 7.92 -2.74
CA SER A 73 -19.25 9.18 -3.45
C SER A 73 -17.80 9.69 -3.45
N PRO A 74 -17.35 10.38 -4.51
CA PRO A 74 -16.08 11.09 -4.50
C PRO A 74 -15.99 12.09 -3.35
N GLY A 75 -14.78 12.27 -2.81
CA GLY A 75 -14.53 13.19 -1.70
C GLY A 75 -14.68 12.57 -0.30
N MET A 76 -15.15 11.32 -0.19
CA MET A 76 -15.13 10.61 1.08
C MET A 76 -13.70 10.26 1.50
N ALA A 77 -13.41 10.49 2.77
CA ALA A 77 -12.15 10.10 3.37
C ALA A 77 -12.12 8.58 3.61
N VAL A 78 -10.99 7.96 3.26
CA VAL A 78 -10.79 6.52 3.38
C VAL A 78 -9.37 6.24 3.89
N THR A 79 -9.26 5.17 4.68
CA THR A 79 -7.98 4.59 5.07
C THR A 79 -7.77 3.29 4.30
N ALA A 80 -6.68 3.19 3.56
CA ALA A 80 -6.33 2.01 2.78
C ALA A 80 -5.14 1.27 3.42
N GLU A 81 -5.33 -0.01 3.72
CA GLU A 81 -4.32 -0.89 4.29
C GLU A 81 -3.84 -1.87 3.21
N VAL A 82 -2.61 -1.67 2.74
CA VAL A 82 -1.99 -2.53 1.72
C VAL A 82 -1.38 -3.75 2.41
N LYS A 83 -1.73 -4.96 1.94
CA LYS A 83 -1.13 -6.20 2.43
C LYS A 83 0.24 -6.40 1.79
N THR A 84 1.30 -6.00 2.50
CA THR A 84 2.69 -6.20 2.05
C THR A 84 3.17 -7.63 2.38
N ASN A 85 3.68 -8.34 1.39
CA ASN A 85 4.23 -9.69 1.59
C ASN A 85 5.55 -9.60 2.37
N LYS A 86 5.55 -10.01 3.65
CA LYS A 86 6.70 -9.95 4.59
C LYS A 86 7.99 -10.64 4.11
N ARG A 87 7.93 -11.48 3.08
CA ARG A 87 9.04 -12.37 2.65
C ARG A 87 10.23 -11.66 2.01
N ARG A 88 10.07 -10.46 1.43
CA ARG A 88 11.13 -9.76 0.68
C ARG A 88 11.99 -8.80 1.50
N VAL A 89 11.71 -8.62 2.80
CA VAL A 89 12.56 -7.79 3.68
C VAL A 89 13.98 -8.36 3.75
N ILE A 90 14.11 -9.71 3.74
CA ILE A 90 15.41 -10.36 3.82
C ILE A 90 16.31 -10.06 2.61
N GLU A 91 15.75 -9.75 1.43
CA GLU A 91 16.55 -9.38 0.24
C GLU A 91 17.31 -8.06 0.43
N TYR A 92 16.75 -7.10 1.18
CA TYR A 92 17.44 -5.85 1.52
C TYR A 92 18.56 -6.05 2.55
N PHE A 93 18.42 -7.01 3.46
CA PHE A 93 19.44 -7.32 4.47
C PHE A 93 20.51 -8.29 3.98
N LEU A 94 20.20 -9.17 3.02
CA LEU A 94 21.14 -10.13 2.44
C LEU A 94 21.88 -9.61 1.22
N SER A 95 21.46 -8.48 0.63
CA SER A 95 22.18 -7.85 -0.50
C SER A 95 23.66 -7.57 -0.22
N PRO A 96 24.12 -7.17 0.99
CA PRO A 96 25.54 -6.94 1.25
C PRO A 96 26.34 -8.26 1.29
N LEU A 97 25.72 -9.35 1.76
CA LEU A 97 26.36 -10.66 1.86
C LEU A 97 26.59 -11.29 0.48
N GLN A 98 25.70 -11.00 -0.47
CA GLN A 98 25.84 -11.46 -1.85
C GLN A 98 26.99 -10.76 -2.58
N GLN A 99 27.21 -9.47 -2.30
CA GLN A 99 28.30 -8.70 -2.88
C GLN A 99 29.68 -9.20 -2.39
N HIS A 100 29.81 -9.52 -1.10
CA HIS A 100 31.05 -10.09 -0.55
C HIS A 100 31.34 -11.52 -1.02
N ALA A 101 30.30 -12.34 -1.26
CA ALA A 101 30.46 -13.68 -1.81
C ALA A 101 31.03 -13.66 -3.25
N GLN A 102 30.67 -12.64 -4.04
CA GLN A 102 31.10 -12.52 -5.42
C GLN A 102 32.50 -11.88 -5.56
N GLU A 103 32.87 -10.97 -4.66
CA GLU A 103 34.23 -10.41 -4.58
C GLU A 103 35.26 -11.45 -4.10
N SER A 104 34.91 -12.29 -3.13
CA SER A 104 35.82 -13.35 -2.61
C SER A 104 36.13 -14.45 -3.64
N LEU A 105 35.33 -14.57 -4.70
CA LEU A 105 35.55 -15.55 -5.79
C LEU A 105 36.35 -14.98 -6.97
N ARG A 106 36.59 -13.66 -7.01
CA ARG A 106 37.37 -13.00 -8.08
C ARG A 106 38.82 -12.70 -7.69
N GLU A 107 39.22 -13.01 -6.46
CA GLU A 107 40.58 -12.82 -5.97
C GLU A 107 41.28 -14.18 -5.80
N ARG A 108 41.65 -14.78 -6.94
CA ARG A 108 42.82 -15.65 -7.11
C ARG A 108 43.35 -15.50 -8.52
#